data_AF-A0A9P6XCP2-F1
#
_entry.id   AF-A0A9P6XCP2-F1
#
_cell.length_a   1.000
_cell.length_b   1.000
_cell.length_c   1.000
_cell.angle_alpha   90.00
_cell.angle_beta   90.00
_cell.angle_gamma   90.00
#
_symmetry.space_group_name_H-M   'P 1'
#
loop_
_entity.id
_entity.type
_entity.pdbx_description
1 polymer ?
#
loop_
_entity_poly.entity_id
_entity_poly.type
_entity_poly.pdbx_seq_one_letter_code
_entity_poly.pdbx_strand_id
1 'polypeptide(L)'
;MVYDLKGSLRNRYAAKTGKNIEVLLDENLVEMISKTPLYMRVDTKNNLSDSLYNDTQFLVQIDVMDYSLLVGFDDEKNEIIVGIVDFFRTYTWDKKLESWVKESGMLGGVKRDPTIISPKMYRRRFRSAIDLYFGQFKIGSNTKQIEMAIVSNTALLKKYLDLPQGDKVQVEYVWIDAKNGLRSKTKTIDFTPEAANELSEWNFDGSSTGQAEGHDSDILIKPVALFADPFRGGNNKIVLCETFNNDGTPHLTNYRHSCKKVMETHADAKPWFGIEQEYMLFDPETSKPYGWPMHGFPEPQGKYYCGVGAGKIFGRDIVEAHYRACLYAGVNISGVNAEVAPGQFEFQVGPCEGIEMGDHLWMARYLLERVSEEFGIIVSIHPKPIKGDWNGAGCHTNFSTLEMRQKGGIVAIEKAIKKMGLRHNEHIAVYGEDNDQRLTGRHETGHISQFSYGVANRGASIRIPRHVGIEGMGYLEDRRPASNIDPYRVTSIIVESTFMPDV
;
A
#
# COMPACT_ATOMS: atom_id res chain seq x y z
N MET A 1 -23.18 -5.17 -37.77
CA MET A 1 -22.60 -3.82 -37.99
C MET A 1 -21.27 -3.70 -37.25
N VAL A 2 -20.32 -2.86 -37.70
CA VAL A 2 -19.00 -2.70 -37.04
C VAL A 2 -18.76 -1.24 -36.65
N TYR A 3 -18.22 -1.01 -35.46
CA TYR A 3 -17.90 0.31 -34.92
C TYR A 3 -16.43 0.37 -34.47
N ASP A 4 -15.73 1.43 -34.83
CA ASP A 4 -14.45 1.83 -34.22
C ASP A 4 -14.77 2.92 -33.19
N LEU A 5 -14.48 2.68 -31.91
CA LEU A 5 -14.81 3.58 -30.81
C LEU A 5 -13.55 4.08 -30.11
N LYS A 6 -13.36 5.41 -30.02
CA LYS A 6 -12.23 6.03 -29.30
C LYS A 6 -12.62 6.64 -27.95
N GLY A 7 -13.90 6.59 -27.62
CA GLY A 7 -14.47 7.29 -26.48
C GLY A 7 -14.44 8.80 -26.67
N SER A 8 -14.78 9.26 -27.88
CA SER A 8 -14.81 10.68 -28.24
C SER A 8 -15.87 10.96 -29.28
N LEU A 9 -16.67 12.01 -29.08
CA LEU A 9 -17.66 12.46 -30.05
C LEU A 9 -17.14 13.55 -30.99
N ARG A 10 -15.85 13.89 -30.95
CA ARG A 10 -15.31 15.00 -31.74
C ARG A 10 -14.80 14.48 -33.08
N ASN A 11 -15.46 14.87 -34.18
CA ASN A 11 -15.14 14.43 -35.54
C ASN A 11 -15.20 12.90 -35.70
N ARG A 12 -16.14 12.25 -35.03
CA ARG A 12 -16.27 10.80 -34.96
C ARG A 12 -17.65 10.35 -35.47
N TYR A 13 -18.03 10.89 -36.62
CA TYR A 13 -19.19 10.46 -37.42
C TYR A 13 -18.73 9.99 -38.80
N ALA A 14 -19.13 8.78 -39.20
CA ALA A 14 -18.92 8.25 -40.53
C ALA A 14 -20.21 8.40 -41.38
N ALA A 15 -20.08 8.94 -42.57
CA ALA A 15 -21.16 8.97 -43.55
C ALA A 15 -21.35 7.56 -44.17
N LYS A 16 -22.60 7.14 -44.36
CA LYS A 16 -22.91 5.87 -45.04
C LYS A 16 -22.47 5.95 -46.50
N THR A 17 -21.73 4.95 -46.93
CA THR A 17 -21.12 4.81 -48.27
C THR A 17 -21.80 3.75 -49.14
N GLY A 18 -22.69 2.92 -48.57
CA GLY A 18 -23.40 1.85 -49.27
C GLY A 18 -22.56 0.58 -49.51
N LYS A 19 -21.42 0.42 -48.81
CA LYS A 19 -20.60 -0.79 -48.89
C LYS A 19 -21.18 -1.91 -48.02
N ASN A 20 -20.88 -3.17 -48.38
CA ASN A 20 -21.35 -4.36 -47.63
C ASN A 20 -20.87 -4.39 -46.17
N ILE A 21 -19.72 -3.79 -45.85
CA ILE A 21 -19.22 -3.64 -44.48
C ILE A 21 -18.80 -2.19 -44.30
N GLU A 22 -19.48 -1.49 -43.40
CA GLU A 22 -19.16 -0.13 -43.00
C GLU A 22 -18.61 -0.14 -41.57
N VAL A 23 -17.48 0.53 -41.38
CA VAL A 23 -16.94 0.81 -40.05
C VAL A 23 -17.46 2.17 -39.62
N LEU A 24 -18.37 2.16 -38.66
CA LEU A 24 -19.00 3.35 -38.09
C LEU A 24 -18.22 3.83 -36.87
N LEU A 25 -18.47 5.05 -36.40
CA LEU A 25 -17.70 5.68 -35.33
C LEU A 25 -18.56 5.98 -34.09
N ASP A 26 -17.96 6.58 -33.06
CA ASP A 26 -18.59 6.88 -31.77
C ASP A 26 -19.94 7.61 -31.88
N GLU A 27 -20.04 8.65 -32.71
CA GLU A 27 -21.29 9.42 -32.89
C GLU A 27 -22.38 8.54 -33.54
N ASN A 28 -22.01 7.68 -34.49
CA ASN A 28 -22.96 6.76 -35.11
C ASN A 28 -23.51 5.74 -34.10
N LEU A 29 -22.65 5.24 -33.19
CA LEU A 29 -23.10 4.32 -32.14
C LEU A 29 -24.06 5.03 -31.19
N VAL A 30 -23.73 6.24 -30.74
CA VAL A 30 -24.60 7.04 -29.85
C VAL A 30 -25.96 7.31 -30.49
N GLU A 31 -26.00 7.64 -31.78
CA GLU A 31 -27.27 7.78 -32.50
C GLU A 31 -28.07 6.48 -32.55
N MET A 32 -27.40 5.35 -32.81
CA MET A 32 -28.04 4.04 -32.86
C MET A 32 -28.67 3.68 -31.51
N ILE A 33 -27.89 3.75 -30.41
CA ILE A 33 -28.38 3.41 -29.07
C ILE A 33 -29.50 4.34 -28.59
N SER A 34 -29.53 5.60 -29.06
CA SER A 34 -30.60 6.55 -28.74
C SER A 34 -31.94 6.18 -29.39
N LYS A 35 -31.90 5.50 -30.54
CA LYS A 35 -33.09 5.04 -31.28
C LYS A 35 -33.48 3.63 -30.89
N THR A 36 -32.49 2.78 -30.61
CA THR A 36 -32.67 1.37 -30.30
C THR A 36 -31.76 1.01 -29.13
N PRO A 37 -32.28 1.06 -27.89
CA PRO A 37 -31.49 0.77 -26.70
C PRO A 37 -30.87 -0.63 -26.76
N LEU A 38 -29.58 -0.72 -26.44
CA LEU A 38 -28.89 -1.99 -26.33
C LEU A 38 -29.21 -2.66 -24.99
N TYR A 39 -29.75 -3.89 -25.06
CA TYR A 39 -30.00 -4.71 -23.87
C TYR A 39 -28.86 -5.71 -23.70
N MET A 40 -28.04 -5.49 -22.68
CA MET A 40 -26.93 -6.37 -22.33
C MET A 40 -27.18 -7.03 -20.98
N ARG A 41 -26.86 -8.33 -20.87
CA ARG A 41 -26.85 -9.01 -19.57
C ARG A 41 -25.81 -8.37 -18.66
N VAL A 42 -26.13 -8.27 -17.36
CA VAL A 42 -25.24 -7.67 -16.36
C VAL A 42 -23.87 -8.36 -16.35
N ASP A 43 -23.84 -9.69 -16.42
CA ASP A 43 -22.57 -10.46 -16.42
C ASP A 43 -21.73 -10.20 -17.67
N THR A 44 -22.36 -10.06 -18.84
CA THR A 44 -21.66 -9.71 -20.09
C THR A 44 -21.06 -8.32 -20.00
N LYS A 45 -21.79 -7.35 -19.43
CA LYS A 45 -21.27 -5.99 -19.20
C LYS A 45 -20.07 -6.02 -18.26
N ASN A 46 -20.19 -6.78 -17.16
CA ASN A 46 -19.13 -6.90 -16.18
C ASN A 46 -17.86 -7.46 -16.80
N ASN A 47 -17.97 -8.54 -17.59
CA ASN A 47 -16.85 -9.13 -18.31
C ASN A 47 -16.20 -8.15 -19.29
N LEU A 48 -17.00 -7.36 -20.02
CA LEU A 48 -16.49 -6.32 -20.91
C LEU A 48 -15.70 -5.25 -20.14
N SER A 49 -16.28 -4.72 -19.06
CA SER A 49 -15.65 -3.70 -18.22
C SER A 49 -14.34 -4.17 -17.57
N ASP A 50 -14.31 -5.42 -17.08
CA ASP A 50 -13.13 -6.04 -16.46
C ASP A 50 -12.02 -6.29 -17.49
N SER A 51 -12.37 -6.81 -18.66
CA SER A 51 -11.42 -7.04 -19.76
C SER A 51 -10.81 -5.72 -20.24
N LEU A 52 -11.66 -4.70 -20.46
CA LEU A 52 -11.20 -3.36 -20.81
C LEU A 52 -10.36 -2.73 -19.72
N TYR A 53 -10.67 -2.94 -18.43
CA TYR A 53 -9.84 -2.46 -17.33
C TYR A 53 -8.41 -2.98 -17.47
N ASN A 54 -8.27 -4.31 -17.59
CA ASN A 54 -6.99 -5.01 -17.62
C ASN A 54 -6.19 -4.65 -18.88
N ASP A 55 -6.80 -4.74 -20.05
CA ASP A 55 -6.11 -4.47 -21.32
C ASP A 55 -5.65 -3.02 -21.38
N THR A 56 -6.50 -2.07 -20.98
CA THR A 56 -6.09 -0.66 -21.00
C THR A 56 -5.09 -0.33 -19.90
N GLN A 57 -5.10 -1.02 -18.75
CA GLN A 57 -4.02 -0.87 -17.76
C GLN A 57 -2.68 -1.29 -18.36
N PHE A 58 -2.64 -2.43 -19.02
CA PHE A 58 -1.46 -2.88 -19.74
C PHE A 58 -0.99 -1.82 -20.76
N LEU A 59 -1.90 -1.26 -21.56
CA LEU A 59 -1.55 -0.20 -22.53
C LEU A 59 -0.99 1.06 -21.87
N VAL A 60 -1.49 1.44 -20.70
CA VAL A 60 -0.93 2.57 -19.92
C VAL A 60 0.48 2.27 -19.43
N GLN A 61 0.77 1.04 -18.99
CA GLN A 61 2.10 0.64 -18.51
C GLN A 61 3.17 0.68 -19.60
N ILE A 62 2.79 0.52 -20.87
CA ILE A 62 3.69 0.61 -22.03
C ILE A 62 3.58 1.95 -22.79
N ASP A 63 3.02 2.98 -22.14
CA ASP A 63 2.86 4.34 -22.69
C ASP A 63 2.09 4.37 -24.04
N VAL A 64 1.15 3.46 -24.26
CA VAL A 64 0.31 3.44 -25.47
C VAL A 64 -0.95 4.28 -25.27
N MET A 65 -1.31 5.05 -26.29
CA MET A 65 -2.51 5.88 -26.34
C MET A 65 -3.13 5.86 -27.75
N ASP A 66 -4.31 6.45 -27.90
CA ASP A 66 -5.01 6.58 -29.20
C ASP A 66 -5.49 5.24 -29.80
N TYR A 67 -5.60 4.21 -28.96
CA TYR A 67 -6.21 2.93 -29.30
C TYR A 67 -7.75 3.01 -29.33
N SER A 68 -8.37 2.08 -30.03
CA SER A 68 -9.82 2.02 -30.25
C SER A 68 -10.42 0.70 -29.76
N LEU A 69 -11.70 0.71 -29.39
CA LEU A 69 -12.49 -0.51 -29.27
C LEU A 69 -13.19 -0.77 -30.59
N LEU A 70 -12.81 -1.85 -31.27
CA LEU A 70 -13.59 -2.37 -32.39
C LEU A 70 -14.75 -3.18 -31.84
N VAL A 71 -15.97 -2.86 -32.26
CA VAL A 71 -17.21 -3.51 -31.80
C VAL A 71 -17.99 -4.01 -32.99
N GLY A 72 -18.23 -5.32 -33.04
CA GLY A 72 -19.14 -5.97 -33.98
C GLY A 72 -20.44 -6.40 -33.29
N PHE A 73 -21.57 -6.12 -33.92
CA PHE A 73 -22.87 -6.68 -33.55
C PHE A 73 -23.26 -7.76 -34.56
N ASP A 74 -23.47 -8.98 -34.06
CA ASP A 74 -24.01 -10.13 -34.79
C ASP A 74 -25.46 -10.34 -34.35
N ASP A 75 -26.39 -9.84 -35.16
CA ASP A 75 -27.83 -9.90 -34.88
C ASP A 75 -28.40 -11.32 -35.05
N GLU A 76 -27.72 -12.20 -35.81
CA GLU A 76 -28.17 -13.59 -36.00
C GLU A 76 -27.88 -14.45 -34.77
N LYS A 77 -26.71 -14.24 -34.16
CA LYS A 77 -26.29 -14.96 -32.94
C LYS A 77 -26.63 -14.25 -31.64
N ASN A 78 -27.07 -12.99 -31.72
CA ASN A 78 -27.29 -12.10 -30.58
C ASN A 78 -26.00 -11.95 -29.73
N GLU A 79 -24.88 -11.73 -30.41
CA GLU A 79 -23.54 -11.61 -29.82
C GLU A 79 -22.95 -10.22 -30.08
N ILE A 80 -22.18 -9.73 -29.10
CA ILE A 80 -21.29 -8.60 -29.28
C ILE A 80 -19.85 -9.08 -29.28
N ILE A 81 -19.11 -8.71 -30.31
CA ILE A 81 -17.70 -9.06 -30.47
C ILE A 81 -16.90 -7.78 -30.27
N VAL A 82 -15.93 -7.80 -29.35
CA VAL A 82 -15.11 -6.63 -29.05
C VAL A 82 -13.62 -6.96 -29.14
N GLY A 83 -12.81 -5.97 -29.47
CA GLY A 83 -11.36 -6.07 -29.39
C GLY A 83 -10.69 -4.71 -29.43
N ILE A 84 -9.61 -4.53 -28.65
CA ILE A 84 -8.82 -3.29 -28.75
C ILE A 84 -7.95 -3.35 -30.01
N VAL A 85 -7.98 -2.28 -30.80
CA VAL A 85 -7.20 -2.11 -32.03
C VAL A 85 -6.43 -0.77 -31.98
N ASP A 86 -5.59 -0.52 -32.99
CA ASP A 86 -4.80 0.72 -33.13
C ASP A 86 -3.83 1.03 -31.96
N PHE A 87 -3.39 0.00 -31.22
CA PHE A 87 -2.51 0.13 -30.05
C PHE A 87 -1.01 0.04 -30.35
N PHE A 88 -0.59 0.02 -31.63
CA PHE A 88 0.84 -0.08 -32.01
C PHE A 88 1.62 1.23 -31.85
N ARG A 89 0.95 2.36 -31.61
CA ARG A 89 1.62 3.66 -31.45
C ARG A 89 1.95 3.92 -29.98
N THR A 90 3.23 3.84 -29.64
CA THR A 90 3.74 4.29 -28.35
C THR A 90 3.79 5.82 -28.30
N TYR A 91 3.58 6.39 -27.12
CA TYR A 91 3.76 7.82 -26.87
C TYR A 91 5.27 8.14 -26.87
N THR A 92 5.85 8.35 -28.06
CA THR A 92 7.23 8.82 -28.17
C THR A 92 7.34 10.33 -27.93
N TRP A 93 8.47 10.72 -27.35
CA TRP A 93 8.85 12.10 -27.01
C TRP A 93 8.76 13.09 -28.18
N ASP A 94 8.84 12.60 -29.42
CA ASP A 94 8.79 13.41 -30.64
C ASP A 94 7.52 14.26 -30.72
N LYS A 95 6.36 13.71 -30.30
CA LYS A 95 5.09 14.46 -30.25
C LYS A 95 5.04 15.50 -29.14
N LYS A 96 5.81 15.31 -28.06
CA LYS A 96 5.88 16.22 -26.92
C LYS A 96 6.72 17.45 -27.27
N LEU A 97 7.83 17.25 -27.99
CA LEU A 97 8.64 18.33 -28.55
C LEU A 97 7.82 19.16 -29.57
N GLU A 98 7.08 18.48 -30.46
CA GLU A 98 6.23 19.13 -31.46
C GLU A 98 5.07 19.92 -30.83
N SER A 99 4.54 19.44 -29.70
CA SER A 99 3.52 20.14 -28.92
C SER A 99 4.11 21.34 -28.18
N TRP A 100 5.26 21.19 -27.54
CA TRP A 100 5.89 22.27 -26.77
C TRP A 100 6.36 23.43 -27.67
N VAL A 101 6.80 23.12 -28.90
CA VAL A 101 7.09 24.13 -29.93
C VAL A 101 5.81 24.87 -30.36
N LYS A 102 4.65 24.22 -30.36
CA LYS A 102 3.34 24.85 -30.59
C LYS A 102 2.82 25.59 -29.36
N GLU A 103 3.26 25.23 -28.16
CA GLU A 103 2.83 25.75 -26.85
C GLU A 103 3.63 26.99 -26.40
N SER A 104 4.90 27.11 -26.79
CA SER A 104 5.80 28.23 -26.41
C SER A 104 5.46 29.59 -27.04
N GLY A 105 4.33 29.72 -27.74
CA GLY A 105 3.81 31.02 -28.18
C GLY A 105 4.69 31.76 -29.19
N MET A 106 5.67 31.09 -29.81
CA MET A 106 6.57 31.70 -30.79
C MET A 106 5.86 32.03 -32.12
N LEU A 107 4.63 31.54 -32.32
CA LEU A 107 3.73 31.88 -33.43
C LEU A 107 2.31 32.07 -32.87
N GLY A 108 1.86 33.33 -32.76
CA GLY A 108 0.63 33.74 -32.08
C GLY A 108 -0.68 33.12 -32.61
N GLY A 109 -1.11 32.01 -32.00
CA GLY A 109 -2.39 31.37 -32.24
C GLY A 109 -3.23 31.19 -30.96
N VAL A 110 -4.54 31.37 -31.11
CA VAL A 110 -5.59 31.35 -30.07
C VAL A 110 -5.47 30.19 -29.06
N LYS A 111 -5.60 30.52 -27.75
CA LYS A 111 -5.78 29.56 -26.65
C LYS A 111 -6.89 28.54 -26.97
N ARG A 112 -6.52 27.29 -27.26
CA ARG A 112 -7.40 26.13 -27.30
C ARG A 112 -6.83 25.08 -26.35
N ASP A 113 -7.68 24.49 -25.51
CA ASP A 113 -7.29 23.43 -24.57
C ASP A 113 -6.56 22.28 -25.28
N PRO A 114 -5.51 21.70 -24.66
CA PRO A 114 -4.60 20.82 -25.37
C PRO A 114 -5.30 19.53 -25.83
N THR A 115 -5.05 19.17 -27.09
CA THR A 115 -5.56 17.96 -27.76
C THR A 115 -4.79 16.69 -27.35
N ILE A 116 -3.78 16.83 -26.48
CA ILE A 116 -2.90 15.73 -26.04
C ILE A 116 -3.25 15.35 -24.61
N ILE A 117 -3.93 14.22 -24.46
CA ILE A 117 -4.23 13.58 -23.18
C ILE A 117 -3.15 12.54 -22.89
N SER A 118 -2.59 12.51 -21.67
CA SER A 118 -1.65 11.46 -21.25
C SER A 118 -2.28 10.06 -21.38
N PRO A 119 -1.50 8.96 -21.49
CA PRO A 119 -2.06 7.61 -21.58
C PRO A 119 -3.13 7.32 -20.51
N LYS A 120 -2.91 7.77 -19.26
CA LYS A 120 -3.91 7.66 -18.18
C LYS A 120 -5.19 8.45 -18.45
N MET A 121 -5.07 9.70 -18.90
CA MET A 121 -6.22 10.54 -19.23
C MET A 121 -6.98 9.99 -20.44
N TYR A 122 -6.26 9.45 -21.43
CA TYR A 122 -6.83 8.71 -22.56
C TYR A 122 -7.62 7.51 -22.07
N ARG A 123 -6.99 6.63 -21.29
CA ARG A 123 -7.61 5.43 -20.70
C ARG A 123 -8.88 5.77 -19.93
N ARG A 124 -8.81 6.76 -19.02
CA ARG A 124 -9.97 7.17 -18.23
C ARG A 124 -11.13 7.61 -19.12
N ARG A 125 -10.87 8.54 -20.04
CA ARG A 125 -11.88 9.05 -20.97
C ARG A 125 -12.47 7.92 -21.83
N PHE A 126 -11.60 7.10 -22.41
CA PHE A 126 -11.97 5.96 -23.23
C PHE A 126 -12.90 5.02 -22.46
N ARG A 127 -12.48 4.54 -21.28
CA ARG A 127 -13.28 3.61 -20.47
C ARG A 127 -14.60 4.23 -20.02
N SER A 128 -14.60 5.49 -19.57
CA SER A 128 -15.84 6.18 -19.19
C SER A 128 -16.82 6.29 -20.35
N ALA A 129 -16.35 6.57 -21.56
CA ALA A 129 -17.20 6.65 -22.74
C ALA A 129 -17.75 5.28 -23.15
N ILE A 130 -16.92 4.23 -23.15
CA ILE A 130 -17.38 2.86 -23.43
C ILE A 130 -18.42 2.40 -22.40
N ASP A 131 -18.19 2.64 -21.11
CA ASP A 131 -19.17 2.28 -20.06
C ASP A 131 -20.50 3.05 -20.23
N LEU A 132 -20.46 4.29 -20.72
CA LEU A 132 -21.66 5.05 -21.09
C LEU A 132 -22.37 4.46 -22.32
N TYR A 133 -21.63 4.05 -23.35
CA TYR A 133 -22.21 3.50 -24.58
C TYR A 133 -22.91 2.15 -24.35
N PHE A 134 -22.39 1.34 -23.42
CA PHE A 134 -22.93 0.01 -23.08
C PHE A 134 -23.62 -0.02 -21.70
N GLY A 135 -23.90 1.13 -21.12
CA GLY A 135 -24.49 1.27 -19.79
C GLY A 135 -26.01 1.51 -19.81
N GLN A 136 -26.70 1.04 -18.78
CA GLN A 136 -28.01 1.59 -18.41
C GLN A 136 -27.79 2.91 -17.66
N PHE A 137 -28.56 3.95 -18.00
CA PHE A 137 -28.60 5.22 -17.27
C PHE A 137 -28.86 4.97 -15.77
N LYS A 138 -27.80 4.94 -14.95
CA LYS A 138 -27.92 5.13 -13.51
C LYS A 138 -27.82 6.62 -13.22
N ILE A 139 -28.96 7.30 -13.18
CA ILE A 139 -29.06 8.59 -12.49
C ILE A 139 -29.01 8.25 -10.99
N GLY A 140 -27.83 8.37 -10.41
CA GLY A 140 -27.59 8.09 -9.00
C GLY A 140 -26.30 8.73 -8.55
N SER A 141 -26.41 9.92 -7.97
CA SER A 141 -25.34 10.66 -7.32
C SER A 141 -24.72 9.82 -6.21
N ASN A 142 -23.50 9.33 -6.44
CA ASN A 142 -22.52 9.05 -5.40
C ASN A 142 -21.14 9.07 -6.07
N THR A 143 -20.70 10.27 -6.45
CA THR A 143 -19.29 10.55 -6.67
C THR A 143 -18.58 10.37 -5.33
N LYS A 144 -18.23 9.13 -4.99
CA LYS A 144 -17.09 8.90 -4.09
C LYS A 144 -15.92 9.65 -4.72
N GLN A 145 -15.29 10.54 -3.96
CA GLN A 145 -14.02 11.13 -4.37
C GLN A 145 -13.09 9.97 -4.70
N ILE A 146 -12.82 9.78 -5.99
CA ILE A 146 -11.81 8.84 -6.46
C ILE A 146 -10.50 9.47 -6.02
N GLU A 147 -9.79 8.84 -5.10
CA GLU A 147 -8.43 9.25 -4.76
C GLU A 147 -7.60 9.16 -6.03
N MET A 148 -7.10 10.31 -6.49
CA MET A 148 -6.31 10.38 -7.71
C MET A 148 -4.90 9.89 -7.42
N ALA A 149 -4.60 8.62 -7.71
CA ALA A 149 -3.21 8.18 -7.78
C ALA A 149 -2.62 8.49 -9.15
N ILE A 150 -1.58 9.33 -9.16
CA ILE A 150 -0.76 9.58 -10.34
C ILE A 150 0.52 8.75 -10.17
N VAL A 151 0.59 7.56 -10.80
CA VAL A 151 1.87 6.81 -10.98
C VAL A 151 2.98 7.78 -11.40
N SER A 152 4.07 7.79 -10.64
CA SER A 152 5.25 8.60 -10.94
C SER A 152 5.85 8.19 -12.30
N ASN A 153 6.33 9.14 -13.09
CA ASN A 153 7.08 8.82 -14.31
C ASN A 153 8.55 8.60 -13.95
N THR A 154 8.85 7.44 -13.37
CA THR A 154 10.17 7.09 -12.83
C THR A 154 11.24 7.06 -13.92
N ALA A 155 10.92 6.64 -15.14
CA ALA A 155 11.85 6.69 -16.28
C ALA A 155 12.29 8.14 -16.61
N LEU A 156 11.34 9.09 -16.59
CA LEU A 156 11.66 10.50 -16.80
C LEU A 156 12.41 11.10 -15.60
N LEU A 157 12.09 10.68 -14.38
CA LEU A 157 12.78 11.12 -13.16
C LEU A 157 14.23 10.60 -13.13
N LYS A 158 14.47 9.37 -13.58
CA LYS A 158 15.77 8.70 -13.51
C LYS A 158 16.90 9.52 -14.12
N LYS A 159 16.68 10.15 -15.29
CA LYS A 159 17.71 10.98 -15.94
C LYS A 159 18.18 12.16 -15.09
N TYR A 160 17.34 12.64 -14.16
CA TYR A 160 17.68 13.70 -13.21
C TYR A 160 18.36 13.13 -11.96
N LEU A 161 17.91 11.97 -11.48
CA LEU A 161 18.55 11.27 -10.36
C LEU A 161 19.96 10.76 -10.71
N ASP A 162 20.22 10.46 -11.98
CA ASP A 162 21.53 10.04 -12.48
C ASP A 162 22.53 11.19 -12.63
N LEU A 163 22.11 12.45 -12.44
CA LEU A 163 23.04 13.58 -12.47
C LEU A 163 24.02 13.48 -11.29
N PRO A 164 25.31 13.84 -11.49
CA PRO A 164 26.23 13.97 -10.36
C PRO A 164 25.67 14.96 -9.33
N GLN A 165 25.34 14.46 -8.14
CA GLN A 165 24.75 15.26 -7.06
C GLN A 165 25.71 16.33 -6.49
N GLY A 166 27.02 16.13 -6.65
CA GLY A 166 28.05 16.92 -5.98
C GLY A 166 28.23 16.50 -4.52
N ASP A 167 28.75 17.41 -3.70
CA ASP A 167 29.17 17.08 -2.32
C ASP A 167 28.05 17.20 -1.28
N LYS A 168 26.90 17.79 -1.65
CA LYS A 168 25.76 17.97 -0.74
C LYS A 168 24.99 16.67 -0.61
N VAL A 169 24.47 16.40 0.59
CA VAL A 169 23.69 15.20 0.90
C VAL A 169 22.24 15.56 1.18
N GLN A 170 21.30 14.77 0.67
CA GLN A 170 19.89 14.87 1.00
C GLN A 170 19.55 13.88 2.11
N VAL A 171 18.91 14.39 3.17
CA VAL A 171 18.44 13.59 4.30
C VAL A 171 16.93 13.73 4.44
N GLU A 172 16.21 12.63 4.27
CA GLU A 172 14.75 12.55 4.44
C GLU A 172 14.40 12.34 5.92
N TYR A 173 13.80 13.33 6.57
CA TYR A 173 13.34 13.23 7.94
C TYR A 173 11.92 12.65 7.93
N VAL A 174 11.75 11.49 8.55
CA VAL A 174 10.48 10.75 8.63
C VAL A 174 9.97 10.78 10.07
N TRP A 175 8.68 11.03 10.27
CA TRP A 175 8.03 11.01 11.59
C TRP A 175 6.60 10.46 11.52
N ILE A 176 6.02 10.19 12.69
CA ILE A 176 4.66 9.66 12.85
C ILE A 176 3.74 10.81 13.28
N ASP A 177 2.60 10.95 12.59
CA ASP A 177 1.61 11.98 12.88
C ASP A 177 0.59 11.58 13.97
N ALA A 178 -0.40 12.44 14.24
CA ALA A 178 -1.37 12.18 15.30
C ALA A 178 -2.32 11.00 15.01
N LYS A 179 -2.35 10.50 13.76
CA LYS A 179 -3.25 9.43 13.29
C LYS A 179 -2.48 8.15 12.97
N ASN A 180 -1.27 8.00 13.52
CA ASN A 180 -0.41 6.85 13.26
C ASN A 180 0.01 6.72 11.77
N GLY A 181 0.00 7.84 11.03
CA GLY A 181 0.45 7.91 9.65
C GLY A 181 1.87 8.45 9.53
N LEU A 182 2.58 8.07 8.47
CA LEU A 182 3.95 8.53 8.22
C LEU A 182 3.96 9.83 7.43
N ARG A 183 4.90 10.72 7.80
CA ARG A 183 5.15 12.00 7.12
C ARG A 183 6.66 12.13 6.89
N SER A 184 7.05 12.85 5.84
CA SER A 184 8.46 13.13 5.62
C SER A 184 8.73 14.47 4.94
N LYS A 185 9.96 14.95 5.10
CA LYS A 185 10.52 16.06 4.31
C LYS A 185 12.04 16.01 4.26
N THR A 186 12.63 16.68 3.27
CA THR A 186 14.07 16.58 2.98
C THR A 186 14.86 17.80 3.44
N LYS A 187 15.99 17.56 4.11
CA LYS A 187 17.03 18.58 4.41
C LYS A 187 18.24 18.36 3.52
N THR A 188 18.88 19.45 3.07
CA THR A 188 20.20 19.38 2.45
C THR A 188 21.27 19.68 3.50
N ILE A 189 22.32 18.89 3.53
CA ILE A 189 23.47 19.05 4.43
C ILE A 189 24.80 18.92 3.68
N ASP A 190 25.86 19.33 4.36
CA ASP A 190 27.20 19.54 3.76
C ASP A 190 28.19 18.41 4.07
N PHE A 191 27.69 17.31 4.64
CA PHE A 191 28.47 16.14 5.03
C PHE A 191 27.61 14.87 4.90
N THR A 192 28.25 13.70 4.86
CA THR A 192 27.55 12.41 4.93
C THR A 192 27.45 12.00 6.38
N PRO A 193 26.24 11.88 6.96
CA PRO A 193 26.08 11.54 8.36
C PRO A 193 26.22 10.01 8.52
N GLU A 194 26.93 9.59 9.56
CA GLU A 194 27.13 8.18 9.89
C GLU A 194 26.20 7.72 11.04
N ALA A 195 25.68 8.67 11.82
CA ALA A 195 24.75 8.40 12.91
C ALA A 195 23.65 9.46 13.01
N ALA A 196 22.49 9.07 13.57
CA ALA A 196 21.35 9.97 13.71
C ALA A 196 21.65 11.19 14.60
N ASN A 197 22.52 11.05 15.61
CA ASN A 197 22.87 12.13 16.53
C ASN A 197 23.80 13.21 15.92
N GLU A 198 24.36 12.99 14.73
CA GLU A 198 25.09 14.00 13.96
C GLU A 198 24.14 14.97 13.26
N LEU A 199 22.86 14.62 13.15
CA LEU A 199 21.84 15.41 12.49
C LEU A 199 21.19 16.39 13.46
N SER A 200 21.02 17.63 13.01
CA SER A 200 20.34 18.67 13.75
C SER A 200 18.86 18.34 13.98
N GLU A 201 18.31 18.76 15.11
CA GLU A 201 16.87 18.88 15.28
C GLU A 201 16.25 19.75 14.17
N TRP A 202 14.98 19.51 13.89
CA TRP A 202 14.20 20.32 12.96
C TRP A 202 12.77 20.49 13.50
N ASN A 203 11.88 21.11 12.74
CA ASN A 203 10.50 21.36 13.14
C ASN A 203 9.57 21.14 11.95
N PHE A 204 8.27 21.01 12.18
CA PHE A 204 7.25 21.05 11.15
C PHE A 204 5.97 21.68 11.69
N ASP A 205 5.02 21.98 10.79
CA ASP A 205 3.70 22.50 11.16
C ASP A 205 2.77 21.36 11.63
N GLY A 206 2.63 21.25 12.95
CA GLY A 206 1.78 20.28 13.64
C GLY A 206 0.29 20.48 13.41
N SER A 207 -0.17 21.67 13.00
CA SER A 207 -1.59 21.88 12.71
C SER A 207 -2.06 21.10 11.47
N SER A 208 -1.14 20.91 10.52
CA SER A 208 -1.37 20.13 9.29
C SER A 208 -1.30 18.60 9.51
N THR A 209 -0.92 18.16 10.72
CA THR A 209 -0.78 16.74 11.07
C THR A 209 -1.61 16.33 12.30
N GLY A 210 -2.44 17.25 12.82
CA GLY A 210 -3.28 17.02 14.00
C GLY A 210 -2.51 16.97 15.32
N GLN A 211 -1.30 17.53 15.37
CA GLN A 211 -0.40 17.49 16.53
C GLN A 211 -0.32 18.83 17.27
N ALA A 212 -0.81 19.91 16.68
CA ALA A 212 -0.80 21.23 17.31
C ALA A 212 -1.98 22.08 16.84
N GLU A 213 -2.29 23.14 17.59
CA GLU A 213 -3.25 24.14 17.15
C GLU A 213 -2.58 25.20 16.27
N GLY A 214 -3.34 25.84 15.38
CA GLY A 214 -2.77 26.76 14.37
C GLY A 214 -2.07 28.01 14.94
N HIS A 215 -2.31 28.39 16.19
CA HIS A 215 -1.71 29.58 16.80
C HIS A 215 -0.39 29.30 17.55
N ASP A 216 -0.04 28.03 17.75
CA ASP A 216 1.24 27.55 18.30
C ASP A 216 1.53 26.18 17.68
N SER A 217 1.84 26.18 16.38
CA SER A 217 1.77 24.98 15.56
C SER A 217 3.08 24.24 15.37
N ASP A 218 4.22 24.82 15.76
CA ASP A 218 5.52 24.17 15.59
C ASP A 218 5.61 22.89 16.45
N ILE A 219 6.06 21.80 15.83
CA ILE A 219 6.44 20.56 16.51
C ILE A 219 7.88 20.25 16.14
N LEU A 220 8.70 19.96 17.14
CA LEU A 220 10.10 19.61 16.97
C LEU A 220 10.24 18.13 16.58
N ILE A 221 11.19 17.85 15.68
CA ILE A 221 11.59 16.49 15.30
C ILE A 221 13.05 16.25 15.64
N LYS A 222 13.30 15.17 16.37
CA LYS A 222 14.64 14.75 16.80
C LYS A 222 15.04 13.45 16.11
N PRO A 223 16.13 13.43 15.34
CA PRO A 223 16.72 12.22 14.75
C PRO A 223 16.96 11.10 15.76
N VAL A 224 16.56 9.86 15.43
CA VAL A 224 16.75 8.70 16.33
C VAL A 224 17.26 7.43 15.67
N ALA A 225 17.01 7.21 14.38
CA ALA A 225 17.55 6.07 13.63
C ALA A 225 17.85 6.48 12.18
N LEU A 226 19.02 6.09 11.66
CA LEU A 226 19.52 6.49 10.35
C LEU A 226 19.59 5.27 9.41
N PHE A 227 19.12 5.44 8.19
CA PHE A 227 19.05 4.42 7.15
C PHE A 227 19.59 4.97 5.83
N ALA A 228 20.05 4.10 4.93
CA ALA A 228 20.38 4.51 3.56
C ALA A 228 19.10 4.81 2.77
N ASP A 229 19.13 5.79 1.86
CA ASP A 229 17.98 6.15 1.01
C ASP A 229 17.97 5.31 -0.28
N PRO A 230 17.08 4.30 -0.44
CA PRO A 230 17.05 3.47 -1.65
C PRO A 230 16.47 4.18 -2.87
N PHE A 231 15.82 5.33 -2.71
CA PHE A 231 15.19 6.07 -3.80
C PHE A 231 16.16 7.05 -4.44
N ARG A 232 17.03 7.66 -3.63
CA ARG A 232 18.06 8.60 -4.09
C ARG A 232 19.44 7.96 -4.26
N GLY A 233 19.73 6.89 -3.52
CA GLY A 233 21.02 6.20 -3.54
C GLY A 233 22.20 7.06 -3.08
N GLY A 234 23.42 6.55 -3.30
CA GLY A 234 24.65 7.26 -2.96
C GLY A 234 24.79 7.54 -1.46
N ASN A 235 25.18 8.76 -1.13
CA ASN A 235 25.40 9.19 0.26
C ASN A 235 24.10 9.69 0.95
N ASN A 236 22.97 9.68 0.24
CA ASN A 236 21.69 10.15 0.78
C ASN A 236 21.15 9.22 1.86
N LYS A 237 20.41 9.80 2.80
CA LYS A 237 19.94 9.08 3.99
C LYS A 237 18.46 9.33 4.24
N ILE A 238 17.85 8.40 4.97
CA ILE A 238 16.55 8.56 5.60
C ILE A 238 16.78 8.51 7.12
N VAL A 239 16.16 9.42 7.87
CA VAL A 239 16.27 9.48 9.32
C VAL A 239 14.88 9.43 9.94
N LEU A 240 14.62 8.43 10.76
CA LEU A 240 13.43 8.38 11.60
C LEU A 240 13.59 9.36 12.77
N CYS A 241 12.52 10.07 13.09
CA CYS A 241 12.50 11.10 14.12
C CYS A 241 11.40 10.87 15.16
N GLU A 242 11.70 11.26 16.40
CA GLU A 242 10.71 11.46 17.46
C GLU A 242 10.16 12.88 17.46
N THR A 243 8.95 13.06 18.00
CA THR A 243 8.24 14.35 18.06
C THR A 243 8.20 14.94 19.47
N PHE A 244 8.40 16.25 19.57
CA PHE A 244 8.42 17.02 20.82
C PHE A 244 7.64 18.33 20.66
N ASN A 245 7.01 18.78 21.74
CA ASN A 245 6.40 20.10 21.82
C ASN A 245 7.46 21.20 21.82
N ASN A 246 7.05 22.45 21.61
CA ASN A 246 7.94 23.62 21.61
C ASN A 246 8.63 23.87 22.96
N ASP A 247 8.07 23.39 24.06
CA ASP A 247 8.68 23.44 25.40
C ASP A 247 9.73 22.33 25.64
N GLY A 248 9.95 21.45 24.64
CA GLY A 248 10.89 20.34 24.71
C GLY A 248 10.34 19.07 25.37
N THR A 249 9.06 19.05 25.78
CA THR A 249 8.42 17.83 26.30
C THR A 249 8.08 16.86 25.15
N PRO A 250 8.11 15.52 25.37
CA PRO A 250 7.68 14.57 24.35
C PRO A 250 6.22 14.81 23.96
N HIS A 251 5.94 14.83 22.65
CA HIS A 251 4.57 14.99 22.17
C HIS A 251 3.70 13.80 22.62
N LEU A 252 2.39 13.99 22.78
CA LEU A 252 1.48 12.94 23.28
C LEU A 252 1.49 11.65 22.43
N THR A 253 1.75 11.78 21.14
CA THR A 253 1.87 10.65 20.20
C THR A 253 3.29 10.11 20.04
N ASN A 254 4.26 10.63 20.80
CA ASN A 254 5.63 10.09 20.84
C ASN A 254 5.71 8.87 21.76
N TYR A 255 5.16 7.75 21.29
CA TYR A 255 5.18 6.47 22.01
C TYR A 255 6.58 5.83 22.05
N ARG A 256 7.48 6.25 21.14
CA ARG A 256 8.87 5.79 21.15
C ARG A 256 9.59 6.23 22.43
N HIS A 257 9.36 7.47 22.87
CA HIS A 257 10.02 8.01 24.06
C HIS A 257 9.75 7.19 25.34
N SER A 258 8.49 6.78 25.56
CA SER A 258 8.13 5.93 26.70
C SER A 258 8.62 4.49 26.52
N CYS A 259 8.45 3.92 25.32
CA CYS A 259 8.92 2.57 25.00
C CYS A 259 10.44 2.43 25.23
N LYS A 260 11.23 3.43 24.81
CA LYS A 260 12.69 3.44 25.01
C LYS A 260 13.06 3.28 26.50
N LYS A 261 12.37 3.99 27.40
CA LYS A 261 12.61 3.88 28.85
C LYS A 261 12.32 2.47 29.38
N VAL A 262 11.26 1.83 28.89
CA VAL A 262 10.92 0.43 29.25
C VAL A 262 12.00 -0.53 28.77
N MET A 263 12.47 -0.36 27.53
CA MET A 263 13.54 -1.20 26.97
C MET A 263 14.87 -1.01 27.72
N GLU A 264 15.22 0.22 28.09
CA GLU A 264 16.41 0.53 28.90
C GLU A 264 16.30 -0.06 30.32
N THR A 265 15.11 -0.02 30.93
CA THR A 265 14.87 -0.58 32.28
C THR A 265 15.08 -2.10 32.31
N HIS A 266 14.81 -2.79 31.19
CA HIS A 266 14.92 -4.24 31.08
C HIS A 266 16.01 -4.70 30.10
N ALA A 267 17.03 -3.87 29.85
CA ALA A 267 18.08 -4.14 28.87
C ALA A 267 18.86 -5.44 29.16
N ASP A 268 19.09 -5.76 30.44
CA ASP A 268 19.79 -6.99 30.85
C ASP A 268 19.08 -8.27 30.37
N ALA A 269 17.76 -8.21 30.18
CA ALA A 269 16.99 -9.35 29.68
C ALA A 269 17.11 -9.54 28.16
N LYS A 270 17.74 -8.61 27.43
CA LYS A 270 17.94 -8.62 25.97
C LYS A 270 16.67 -9.00 25.22
N PRO A 271 15.60 -8.21 25.35
CA PRO A 271 14.30 -8.48 24.73
C PRO A 271 14.45 -8.42 23.21
N TRP A 272 14.16 -9.54 22.54
CA TRP A 272 14.15 -9.62 21.08
C TRP A 272 12.73 -9.74 20.56
N PHE A 273 12.48 -9.04 19.47
CA PHE A 273 11.21 -9.04 18.77
C PHE A 273 11.38 -9.39 17.30
N GLY A 274 10.42 -10.12 16.73
CA GLY A 274 10.24 -10.26 15.29
C GLY A 274 8.79 -10.02 14.94
N ILE A 275 8.49 -9.08 14.06
CA ILE A 275 7.11 -8.68 13.74
C ILE A 275 6.76 -9.03 12.29
N GLU A 276 5.62 -9.69 12.12
CA GLU A 276 5.04 -10.14 10.85
C GLU A 276 3.99 -9.13 10.38
N GLN A 277 4.36 -8.17 9.54
CA GLN A 277 3.44 -7.14 9.04
C GLN A 277 2.65 -7.63 7.84
N GLU A 278 1.36 -7.89 8.01
CA GLU A 278 0.43 -8.13 6.91
C GLU A 278 -0.16 -6.82 6.38
N TYR A 279 -0.45 -6.76 5.08
CA TYR A 279 -1.06 -5.60 4.42
C TYR A 279 -1.80 -6.02 3.15
N MET A 280 -2.72 -5.18 2.68
CA MET A 280 -3.45 -5.40 1.44
C MET A 280 -3.24 -4.25 0.46
N LEU A 281 -2.96 -4.57 -0.79
CA LEU A 281 -2.82 -3.59 -1.87
C LEU A 281 -4.19 -3.22 -2.43
N PHE A 282 -4.42 -1.94 -2.69
CA PHE A 282 -5.65 -1.40 -3.28
C PHE A 282 -5.35 -0.63 -4.56
N ASP A 283 -6.19 -0.86 -5.57
CA ASP A 283 -6.24 -0.01 -6.74
C ASP A 283 -7.11 1.23 -6.44
N PRO A 284 -6.52 2.44 -6.46
CA PRO A 284 -7.25 3.69 -6.19
C PRO A 284 -8.35 3.97 -7.20
N GLU A 285 -8.22 3.51 -8.45
CA GLU A 285 -9.23 3.76 -9.48
C GLU A 285 -10.53 2.99 -9.21
N THR A 286 -10.40 1.73 -8.80
CA THR A 286 -11.56 0.88 -8.50
C THR A 286 -11.96 0.91 -7.03
N SER A 287 -11.10 1.44 -6.16
CA SER A 287 -11.20 1.35 -4.69
C SER A 287 -11.39 -0.10 -4.21
N LYS A 288 -10.81 -1.06 -4.93
CA LYS A 288 -10.84 -2.49 -4.64
C LYS A 288 -9.43 -3.02 -4.41
N PRO A 289 -9.27 -4.20 -3.78
CA PRO A 289 -7.95 -4.79 -3.68
C PRO A 289 -7.34 -5.05 -5.05
N TYR A 290 -6.04 -4.85 -5.16
CA TYR A 290 -5.32 -4.89 -6.42
C TYR A 290 -5.45 -6.27 -7.09
N GLY A 291 -5.82 -6.28 -8.37
CA GLY A 291 -6.06 -7.49 -9.16
C GLY A 291 -7.46 -8.10 -9.00
N TRP A 292 -8.34 -7.51 -8.19
CA TRP A 292 -9.74 -7.96 -8.09
C TRP A 292 -10.56 -7.49 -9.30
N PRO A 293 -11.57 -8.26 -9.74
CA PRO A 293 -12.46 -7.83 -10.80
C PRO A 293 -13.22 -6.55 -10.39
N MET A 294 -13.43 -5.63 -11.33
CA MET A 294 -14.18 -4.39 -11.10
C MET A 294 -15.62 -4.71 -10.68
N HIS A 295 -16.17 -5.82 -11.17
CA HIS A 295 -17.48 -6.31 -10.80
C HIS A 295 -17.39 -7.72 -10.19
N GLY A 296 -17.77 -7.85 -8.91
CA GLY A 296 -17.70 -9.13 -8.18
C GLY A 296 -16.43 -9.30 -7.35
N PHE A 297 -16.08 -10.57 -7.13
CA PHE A 297 -15.01 -11.05 -6.26
C PHE A 297 -14.14 -12.05 -7.04
N PRO A 298 -12.85 -12.20 -6.69
CA PRO A 298 -12.05 -13.31 -7.19
C PRO A 298 -12.58 -14.65 -6.67
N GLU A 299 -12.01 -15.75 -7.17
CA GLU A 299 -12.28 -17.08 -6.64
C GLU A 299 -12.02 -17.17 -5.11
N PRO A 300 -12.67 -18.10 -4.39
CA PRO A 300 -12.47 -18.28 -2.96
C PRO A 300 -11.00 -18.51 -2.57
N GLN A 301 -10.67 -18.16 -1.33
CA GLN A 301 -9.32 -18.30 -0.79
C GLN A 301 -8.82 -19.75 -0.82
N GLY A 302 -7.50 -19.92 -0.96
CA GLY A 302 -6.84 -21.23 -0.91
C GLY A 302 -5.62 -21.32 -1.84
N LYS A 303 -5.77 -20.90 -3.10
CA LYS A 303 -4.69 -20.94 -4.10
C LYS A 303 -3.68 -19.79 -4.03
N TYR A 304 -3.95 -18.79 -3.18
CA TYR A 304 -3.23 -17.51 -3.14
C TYR A 304 -2.03 -17.53 -2.18
N TYR A 305 -2.19 -18.14 -0.99
CA TYR A 305 -1.14 -18.24 0.01
C TYR A 305 0.11 -18.90 -0.58
N CYS A 306 1.25 -18.21 -0.52
CA CYS A 306 2.52 -18.63 -1.12
C CYS A 306 2.40 -19.06 -2.61
N GLY A 307 1.42 -18.53 -3.33
CA GLY A 307 1.14 -18.89 -4.71
C GLY A 307 2.21 -18.41 -5.71
N VAL A 308 2.16 -18.97 -6.92
CA VAL A 308 2.99 -18.56 -8.06
C VAL A 308 2.17 -18.61 -9.35
N GLY A 309 2.36 -17.59 -10.20
CA GLY A 309 1.71 -17.45 -11.50
C GLY A 309 0.59 -16.41 -11.54
N ALA A 310 0.30 -15.95 -12.77
CA ALA A 310 -0.82 -15.07 -13.06
C ALA A 310 -2.15 -15.71 -12.63
N GLY A 311 -3.11 -14.88 -12.18
CA GLY A 311 -4.39 -15.34 -11.63
C GLY A 311 -4.33 -15.87 -10.19
N LYS A 312 -3.14 -15.89 -9.58
CA LYS A 312 -2.93 -16.17 -8.15
C LYS A 312 -2.24 -15.03 -7.43
N ILE A 313 -1.25 -14.39 -8.07
CA ILE A 313 -0.44 -13.34 -7.43
C ILE A 313 -0.65 -12.01 -8.14
N PHE A 314 -0.96 -10.98 -7.36
CA PHE A 314 -1.26 -9.63 -7.83
C PHE A 314 -0.39 -8.63 -7.09
N GLY A 315 0.60 -8.03 -7.75
CA GLY A 315 1.47 -7.00 -7.14
C GLY A 315 2.82 -7.50 -6.59
N ARG A 316 3.33 -8.66 -7.05
CA ARG A 316 4.65 -9.17 -6.64
C ARG A 316 5.77 -8.16 -6.87
N ASP A 317 5.69 -7.36 -7.93
CA ASP A 317 6.73 -6.37 -8.25
C ASP A 317 6.90 -5.33 -7.13
N ILE A 318 5.82 -4.94 -6.46
CA ILE A 318 5.86 -4.05 -5.29
C ILE A 318 6.56 -4.73 -4.11
N VAL A 319 6.26 -6.02 -3.88
CA VAL A 319 6.87 -6.81 -2.80
C VAL A 319 8.38 -6.96 -3.02
N GLU A 320 8.80 -7.31 -4.24
CA GLU A 320 10.22 -7.48 -4.57
C GLU A 320 10.98 -6.14 -4.50
N ALA A 321 10.38 -5.05 -5.00
CA ALA A 321 10.96 -3.71 -4.90
C ALA A 321 11.10 -3.26 -3.44
N HIS A 322 10.07 -3.45 -2.62
CA HIS A 322 10.09 -3.15 -1.19
C HIS A 322 11.14 -3.97 -0.45
N TYR A 323 11.22 -5.28 -0.70
CA TYR A 323 12.21 -6.13 -0.06
C TYR A 323 13.64 -5.64 -0.38
N ARG A 324 13.93 -5.37 -1.66
CA ARG A 324 15.23 -4.84 -2.07
C ARG A 324 15.52 -3.46 -1.46
N ALA A 325 14.52 -2.60 -1.35
CA ALA A 325 14.64 -1.29 -0.72
C ALA A 325 14.97 -1.41 0.78
N CYS A 326 14.28 -2.29 1.51
CA CYS A 326 14.58 -2.58 2.92
C CYS A 326 16.01 -3.10 3.13
N LEU A 327 16.43 -4.08 2.31
CA LEU A 327 17.80 -4.62 2.38
C LEU A 327 18.86 -3.54 2.10
N TYR A 328 18.63 -2.69 1.11
CA TYR A 328 19.53 -1.58 0.81
C TYR A 328 19.59 -0.55 1.94
N ALA A 329 18.44 -0.19 2.50
CA ALA A 329 18.32 0.80 3.56
C ALA A 329 18.97 0.36 4.88
N GLY A 330 19.16 -0.95 5.07
CA GLY A 330 19.64 -1.55 6.32
C GLY A 330 18.51 -1.92 7.29
N VAL A 331 17.26 -1.95 6.82
CA VAL A 331 16.15 -2.52 7.60
C VAL A 331 16.41 -4.02 7.77
N ASN A 332 16.32 -4.50 9.01
CA ASN A 332 16.47 -5.92 9.36
C ASN A 332 15.23 -6.76 8.95
N ILE A 333 14.93 -6.76 7.65
CA ILE A 333 13.87 -7.57 7.04
C ILE A 333 14.33 -9.03 6.95
N SER A 334 13.49 -9.97 7.37
CA SER A 334 13.82 -11.40 7.45
C SER A 334 13.11 -12.27 6.42
N GLY A 335 12.05 -11.75 5.79
CA GLY A 335 11.29 -12.51 4.80
C GLY A 335 10.06 -11.78 4.28
N VAL A 336 9.44 -12.39 3.27
CA VAL A 336 8.15 -11.98 2.71
C VAL A 336 7.37 -13.22 2.26
N ASN A 337 6.04 -13.13 2.21
CA ASN A 337 5.19 -14.11 1.56
C ASN A 337 3.90 -13.48 1.03
N ALA A 338 3.29 -14.16 0.06
CA ALA A 338 1.91 -13.86 -0.34
C ALA A 338 0.96 -14.46 0.70
N GLU A 339 -0.01 -13.67 1.14
CA GLU A 339 -0.97 -14.07 2.17
C GLU A 339 -2.21 -14.76 1.60
N VAL A 340 -3.11 -15.18 2.49
CA VAL A 340 -4.29 -15.99 2.15
C VAL A 340 -5.27 -15.26 1.22
N ALA A 341 -5.49 -13.95 1.41
CA ALA A 341 -6.37 -13.18 0.53
C ALA A 341 -5.62 -12.70 -0.73
N PRO A 342 -6.25 -12.73 -1.92
CA PRO A 342 -5.62 -12.25 -3.14
C PRO A 342 -5.33 -10.74 -3.06
N GLY A 343 -4.07 -10.35 -3.31
CA GLY A 343 -3.61 -8.98 -3.15
C GLY A 343 -3.17 -8.61 -1.72
N GLN A 344 -3.19 -9.58 -0.79
CA GLN A 344 -2.62 -9.46 0.55
C GLN A 344 -1.21 -10.08 0.57
N PHE A 345 -0.32 -9.45 1.32
CA PHE A 345 1.07 -9.88 1.49
C PHE A 345 1.52 -9.66 2.94
N GLU A 346 2.65 -10.28 3.27
CA GLU A 346 3.33 -10.12 4.54
C GLU A 346 4.82 -9.86 4.31
N PHE A 347 5.41 -9.02 5.17
CA PHE A 347 6.86 -8.96 5.36
C PHE A 347 7.19 -9.09 6.84
N GLN A 348 8.32 -9.73 7.13
CA GLN A 348 8.79 -9.93 8.51
C GLN A 348 10.01 -9.06 8.80
N VAL A 349 10.02 -8.39 9.95
CA VAL A 349 11.16 -7.60 10.44
C VAL A 349 11.66 -8.21 11.75
N GLY A 350 12.96 -8.46 11.85
CA GLY A 350 13.63 -8.96 13.04
C GLY A 350 14.45 -10.24 12.84
N PRO A 351 15.04 -10.79 13.91
CA PRO A 351 14.92 -10.32 15.28
C PRO A 351 15.63 -8.98 15.52
N CYS A 352 14.95 -8.01 16.15
CA CYS A 352 15.52 -6.73 16.60
C CYS A 352 15.49 -6.65 18.13
N GLU A 353 16.49 -6.00 18.74
CA GLU A 353 16.56 -5.85 20.20
C GLU A 353 15.87 -4.56 20.67
N GLY A 354 14.96 -4.70 21.62
CA GLY A 354 14.31 -3.58 22.30
C GLY A 354 13.72 -2.53 21.34
N ILE A 355 14.23 -1.30 21.44
CA ILE A 355 13.69 -0.12 20.74
C ILE A 355 13.86 -0.20 19.21
N GLU A 356 14.87 -0.93 18.73
CA GLU A 356 15.18 -1.07 17.31
C GLU A 356 14.03 -1.72 16.53
N MET A 357 13.23 -2.57 17.18
CA MET A 357 12.09 -3.23 16.55
C MET A 357 11.07 -2.20 16.02
N GLY A 358 10.75 -1.18 16.83
CA GLY A 358 9.84 -0.13 16.40
C GLY A 358 10.44 0.74 15.31
N ASP A 359 11.73 1.08 15.44
CA ASP A 359 12.46 1.89 14.44
C ASP A 359 12.45 1.22 13.06
N HIS A 360 12.78 -0.08 13.03
CA HIS A 360 12.86 -0.86 11.80
C HIS A 360 11.49 -1.10 11.17
N LEU A 361 10.44 -1.38 11.96
CA LEU A 361 9.11 -1.61 11.40
C LEU A 361 8.51 -0.32 10.81
N TRP A 362 8.66 0.82 11.49
CA TRP A 362 8.21 2.09 10.97
C TRP A 362 8.93 2.48 9.68
N MET A 363 10.24 2.25 9.61
CA MET A 363 10.99 2.48 8.38
C MET A 363 10.56 1.51 7.27
N ALA A 364 10.33 0.23 7.57
CA ALA A 364 9.83 -0.73 6.60
C ALA A 364 8.46 -0.32 6.02
N ARG A 365 7.56 0.22 6.85
CA ARG A 365 6.26 0.77 6.41
C ARG A 365 6.44 2.00 5.52
N TYR A 366 7.32 2.93 5.88
CA TYR A 366 7.65 4.09 5.05
C TYR A 366 8.13 3.68 3.66
N LEU A 367 9.06 2.73 3.61
CA LEU A 367 9.58 2.21 2.34
C LEU A 367 8.48 1.53 1.52
N LEU A 368 7.57 0.78 2.16
CA LEU A 368 6.46 0.12 1.47
C LEU A 368 5.50 1.14 0.82
N GLU A 369 5.11 2.18 1.56
CA GLU A 369 4.25 3.23 1.02
C GLU A 369 4.94 4.01 -0.11
N ARG A 370 6.20 4.41 0.07
CA ARG A 370 6.98 5.14 -0.94
C ARG A 370 7.22 4.33 -2.22
N VAL A 371 7.48 3.02 -2.09
CA VAL A 371 7.54 2.11 -3.25
C VAL A 371 6.18 2.06 -3.92
N SER A 372 5.10 1.83 -3.17
CA SER A 372 3.74 1.68 -3.73
C SER A 372 3.25 2.95 -4.44
N GLU A 373 3.65 4.14 -3.97
CA GLU A 373 3.41 5.41 -4.66
C GLU A 373 3.99 5.44 -6.08
N GLU A 374 5.17 4.86 -6.31
CA GLU A 374 5.76 4.77 -7.65
C GLU A 374 4.96 3.87 -8.58
N PHE A 375 4.26 2.88 -8.04
CA PHE A 375 3.33 2.01 -8.77
C PHE A 375 1.90 2.59 -8.83
N GLY A 376 1.62 3.68 -8.12
CA GLY A 376 0.28 4.26 -7.99
C GLY A 376 -0.73 3.33 -7.32
N ILE A 377 -0.26 2.50 -6.39
CA ILE A 377 -1.06 1.54 -5.61
C ILE A 377 -1.12 2.00 -4.16
N ILE A 378 -2.27 1.84 -3.53
CA ILE A 378 -2.48 2.17 -2.11
C ILE A 378 -2.18 0.95 -1.25
N VAL A 379 -1.51 1.16 -0.13
CA VAL A 379 -1.28 0.14 0.90
C VAL A 379 -2.32 0.34 2.00
N SER A 380 -3.02 -0.73 2.37
CA SER A 380 -3.90 -0.76 3.53
C SER A 380 -3.33 -1.68 4.60
N ILE A 381 -3.11 -1.12 5.78
CA ILE A 381 -2.81 -1.86 7.02
C ILE A 381 -4.04 -1.98 7.92
N HIS A 382 -5.25 -1.82 7.38
CA HIS A 382 -6.48 -1.99 8.16
C HIS A 382 -6.67 -3.48 8.52
N PRO A 383 -7.03 -3.84 9.77
CA PRO A 383 -7.07 -5.24 10.20
C PRO A 383 -8.14 -6.10 9.53
N LYS A 384 -9.17 -5.48 8.95
CA LYS A 384 -10.19 -6.18 8.17
C LYS A 384 -10.53 -5.38 6.90
N PRO A 385 -9.64 -5.38 5.89
CA PRO A 385 -9.77 -4.47 4.76
C PRO A 385 -11.02 -4.79 3.92
N ILE A 386 -11.36 -6.07 3.79
CA ILE A 386 -12.58 -6.55 3.14
C ILE A 386 -13.45 -7.30 4.13
N LYS A 387 -14.74 -6.94 4.19
CA LYS A 387 -15.75 -7.63 5.01
C LYS A 387 -16.15 -8.97 4.39
N GLY A 388 -16.61 -9.90 5.23
CA GLY A 388 -17.04 -11.23 4.81
C GLY A 388 -15.96 -12.29 4.98
N ASP A 389 -16.02 -13.32 4.13
CA ASP A 389 -15.22 -14.55 4.20
C ASP A 389 -13.82 -14.39 3.57
N TRP A 390 -13.18 -13.26 3.86
CA TRP A 390 -11.81 -12.93 3.44
C TRP A 390 -10.95 -12.77 4.69
N ASN A 391 -9.69 -13.17 4.65
CA ASN A 391 -8.79 -13.03 5.79
C ASN A 391 -8.65 -11.56 6.22
N GLY A 392 -8.44 -11.35 7.52
CA GLY A 392 -7.99 -10.05 8.02
C GLY A 392 -6.47 -9.90 7.89
N ALA A 393 -5.96 -8.74 8.29
CA ALA A 393 -4.53 -8.44 8.31
C ALA A 393 -4.02 -8.30 9.74
N GLY A 394 -3.10 -9.19 10.16
CA GLY A 394 -2.45 -9.19 11.47
C GLY A 394 -1.11 -8.45 11.53
N CYS A 395 -0.56 -8.35 12.74
CA CYS A 395 0.82 -7.94 12.97
C CYS A 395 1.46 -8.85 14.05
N HIS A 396 1.58 -10.16 13.77
CA HIS A 396 2.00 -11.10 14.80
C HIS A 396 3.37 -10.71 15.35
N THR A 397 3.48 -10.75 16.68
CA THR A 397 4.69 -10.29 17.39
C THR A 397 5.35 -11.47 18.08
N ASN A 398 6.47 -11.89 17.53
CA ASN A 398 7.36 -12.88 18.12
C ASN A 398 8.20 -12.19 19.21
N PHE A 399 8.30 -12.80 20.40
CA PHE A 399 9.02 -12.21 21.54
C PHE A 399 9.84 -13.25 22.31
N SER A 400 11.05 -12.87 22.70
CA SER A 400 11.87 -13.64 23.64
C SER A 400 12.77 -12.76 24.50
N THR A 401 13.14 -13.26 25.68
CA THR A 401 14.26 -12.73 26.49
C THR A 401 15.45 -13.69 26.41
N LEU A 402 16.61 -13.26 26.92
CA LEU A 402 17.80 -14.12 27.04
C LEU A 402 17.49 -15.43 27.77
N GLU A 403 16.71 -15.39 28.85
CA GLU A 403 16.29 -16.56 29.62
C GLU A 403 15.44 -17.52 28.77
N MET A 404 14.48 -16.98 28.01
CA MET A 404 13.62 -17.80 27.14
C MET A 404 14.42 -18.54 26.06
N ARG A 405 15.52 -17.96 25.58
CA ARG A 405 16.38 -18.53 24.54
C ARG A 405 17.38 -19.56 25.07
N GLN A 406 17.50 -19.75 26.38
CA GLN A 406 18.41 -20.70 27.00
C GLN A 406 17.72 -22.04 27.31
N LYS A 407 18.51 -23.10 27.51
CA LYS A 407 18.00 -24.45 27.82
C LYS A 407 17.05 -24.41 29.03
N GLY A 408 15.81 -24.87 28.85
CA GLY A 408 14.76 -24.83 29.87
C GLY A 408 13.94 -23.53 29.87
N GLY A 409 14.21 -22.60 28.94
CA GLY A 409 13.54 -21.30 28.81
C GLY A 409 12.03 -21.38 28.51
N ILE A 410 11.49 -22.55 28.19
CA ILE A 410 10.04 -22.78 28.09
C ILE A 410 9.30 -22.36 29.37
N VAL A 411 9.92 -22.52 30.54
CA VAL A 411 9.33 -22.08 31.83
C VAL A 411 9.17 -20.55 31.86
N ALA A 412 10.16 -19.82 31.37
CA ALA A 412 10.11 -18.36 31.27
C ALA A 412 9.06 -17.91 30.23
N ILE A 413 8.94 -18.63 29.11
CA ILE A 413 7.91 -18.40 28.09
C ILE A 413 6.51 -18.53 28.71
N GLU A 414 6.22 -19.66 29.37
CA GLU A 414 4.92 -19.90 30.00
C GLU A 414 4.61 -18.89 31.10
N LYS A 415 5.62 -18.46 31.87
CA LYS A 415 5.47 -17.42 32.88
C LYS A 415 5.09 -16.08 32.25
N ALA A 416 5.76 -15.67 31.16
CA ALA A 416 5.43 -14.44 30.45
C ALA A 416 4.02 -14.49 29.85
N ILE A 417 3.64 -15.60 29.22
CA ILE A 417 2.29 -15.81 28.66
C ILE A 417 1.22 -15.65 29.73
N LYS A 418 1.42 -16.23 30.93
CA LYS A 418 0.47 -16.11 32.04
C LYS A 418 0.29 -14.63 32.44
N LYS A 419 1.38 -13.87 32.59
CA LYS A 419 1.31 -12.44 32.94
C LYS A 419 0.65 -11.60 31.85
N MET A 420 0.98 -11.82 30.59
CA MET A 420 0.31 -11.18 29.45
C MET A 420 -1.19 -11.51 29.39
N GLY A 421 -1.58 -12.71 29.83
CA GLY A 421 -2.97 -13.14 29.96
C GLY A 421 -3.74 -12.36 31.04
N LEU A 422 -3.11 -12.05 32.17
CA LEU A 422 -3.72 -11.24 33.25
C LEU A 422 -4.04 -9.81 32.77
N ARG A 423 -3.24 -9.28 31.84
CA ARG A 423 -3.42 -7.95 31.24
C ARG A 423 -4.04 -7.99 29.85
N HIS A 424 -4.78 -9.05 29.51
CA HIS A 424 -5.31 -9.25 28.15
C HIS A 424 -6.04 -8.02 27.59
N ASN A 425 -6.94 -7.43 28.36
CA ASN A 425 -7.73 -6.27 27.92
C ASN A 425 -6.86 -5.02 27.69
N GLU A 426 -5.82 -4.83 28.50
CA GLU A 426 -4.89 -3.70 28.38
C GLU A 426 -4.01 -3.85 27.15
N HIS A 427 -3.58 -5.08 26.83
CA HIS A 427 -2.94 -5.39 25.55
C HIS A 427 -3.88 -5.09 24.37
N ILE A 428 -5.12 -5.60 24.40
CA ILE A 428 -6.08 -5.37 23.32
C ILE A 428 -6.32 -3.87 23.07
N ALA A 429 -6.37 -3.04 24.12
CA ALA A 429 -6.57 -1.59 24.01
C ALA A 429 -5.45 -0.85 23.25
N VAL A 430 -4.27 -1.46 23.09
CA VAL A 430 -3.15 -0.88 22.33
C VAL A 430 -2.80 -1.68 21.08
N TYR A 431 -3.54 -2.75 20.78
CA TYR A 431 -3.26 -3.70 19.71
C TYR A 431 -3.94 -3.33 18.37
N GLY A 432 -4.07 -2.03 18.12
CA GLY A 432 -4.61 -1.45 16.89
C GLY A 432 -6.13 -1.23 16.91
N GLU A 433 -6.57 -0.20 16.20
CA GLU A 433 -7.98 0.17 16.06
C GLU A 433 -8.71 -0.84 15.15
N ASP A 434 -10.01 -1.01 15.35
CA ASP A 434 -10.88 -1.93 14.57
C ASP A 434 -10.48 -3.42 14.64
N ASN A 435 -9.67 -3.81 15.62
CA ASN A 435 -9.19 -5.17 15.76
C ASN A 435 -10.32 -6.18 16.12
N ASP A 436 -11.44 -5.71 16.66
CA ASP A 436 -12.66 -6.50 16.89
C ASP A 436 -13.28 -7.01 15.58
N GLN A 437 -13.08 -6.29 14.46
CA GLN A 437 -13.51 -6.73 13.14
C GLN A 437 -12.68 -7.91 12.60
N ARG A 438 -11.47 -8.11 13.14
CA ARG A 438 -10.55 -9.19 12.77
C ARG A 438 -10.63 -10.37 13.74
N LEU A 439 -10.47 -10.10 15.04
CA LEU A 439 -10.42 -11.09 16.12
C LEU A 439 -11.81 -11.63 16.51
N THR A 440 -12.41 -12.37 15.58
CA THR A 440 -13.78 -12.89 15.70
C THR A 440 -13.84 -14.37 16.11
N GLY A 441 -12.69 -15.02 16.32
CA GLY A 441 -12.61 -16.48 16.52
C GLY A 441 -12.65 -17.30 15.22
N ARG A 442 -12.72 -16.63 14.06
CA ARG A 442 -12.67 -17.23 12.72
C ARG A 442 -11.37 -16.81 12.01
N HIS A 443 -11.07 -17.44 10.87
CA HIS A 443 -9.91 -17.09 10.02
C HIS A 443 -8.57 -17.06 10.78
N GLU A 444 -8.26 -18.15 11.50
CA GLU A 444 -6.98 -18.33 12.20
C GLU A 444 -6.71 -17.32 13.33
N THR A 445 -7.74 -16.76 13.96
CA THR A 445 -7.62 -15.85 15.10
C THR A 445 -8.43 -16.31 16.31
N GLY A 446 -7.99 -15.96 17.53
CA GLY A 446 -8.81 -16.05 18.73
C GLY A 446 -9.90 -14.97 18.77
N HIS A 447 -10.92 -15.15 19.62
CA HIS A 447 -11.93 -14.12 19.85
C HIS A 447 -11.38 -13.00 20.74
N ILE A 448 -11.66 -11.73 20.42
CA ILE A 448 -11.07 -10.55 21.08
C ILE A 448 -11.28 -10.49 22.60
N SER A 449 -12.34 -11.11 23.12
CA SER A 449 -12.68 -11.10 24.56
C SER A 449 -12.11 -12.27 25.35
N GLN A 450 -11.42 -13.22 24.70
CA GLN A 450 -10.92 -14.44 25.33
C GLN A 450 -9.42 -14.59 25.11
N PHE A 451 -8.69 -14.81 26.20
CA PHE A 451 -7.29 -15.18 26.14
C PHE A 451 -7.11 -16.69 26.10
N SER A 452 -6.28 -17.17 25.19
CA SER A 452 -5.89 -18.57 25.08
C SER A 452 -4.45 -18.69 24.59
N TYR A 453 -3.78 -19.78 24.95
CA TYR A 453 -2.47 -20.10 24.37
C TYR A 453 -2.33 -21.60 24.14
N GLY A 454 -1.42 -21.99 23.25
CA GLY A 454 -1.12 -23.40 23.01
C GLY A 454 0.05 -23.64 22.07
N VAL A 455 0.63 -24.85 22.14
CA VAL A 455 1.69 -25.28 21.24
C VAL A 455 1.12 -25.53 19.85
N ALA A 456 1.69 -24.87 18.84
CA ALA A 456 1.28 -24.97 17.43
C ALA A 456 -0.21 -24.69 17.15
N ASN A 457 -0.90 -23.98 18.04
CA ASN A 457 -2.31 -23.63 17.89
C ASN A 457 -2.48 -22.25 17.24
N ARG A 458 -2.83 -22.21 15.95
CA ARG A 458 -3.09 -20.94 15.24
C ARG A 458 -4.36 -20.24 15.74
N GLY A 459 -5.36 -20.96 16.23
CA GLY A 459 -6.59 -20.36 16.75
C GLY A 459 -6.43 -19.70 18.14
N ALA A 460 -5.26 -19.82 18.76
CA ALA A 460 -5.00 -19.24 20.08
C ALA A 460 -4.59 -17.76 20.01
N SER A 461 -4.72 -17.06 21.14
CA SER A 461 -4.23 -15.68 21.26
C SER A 461 -2.70 -15.61 21.22
N ILE A 462 -2.03 -16.50 21.95
CA ILE A 462 -0.57 -16.67 21.90
C ILE A 462 -0.23 -18.09 21.49
N ARG A 463 0.67 -18.23 20.52
CA ARG A 463 1.17 -19.52 20.05
C ARG A 463 2.59 -19.74 20.54
N ILE A 464 2.86 -20.95 21.00
CA ILE A 464 4.23 -21.44 21.17
C ILE A 464 4.55 -22.25 19.91
N PRO A 465 5.57 -21.88 19.11
CA PRO A 465 5.94 -22.65 17.91
C PRO A 465 6.26 -24.11 18.24
N ARG A 466 5.99 -25.01 17.29
CA ARG A 466 6.18 -26.46 17.52
C ARG A 466 7.63 -26.78 17.89
N HIS A 467 8.61 -26.19 17.21
CA HIS A 467 10.02 -26.43 17.48
C HIS A 467 10.42 -25.94 18.88
N VAL A 468 9.92 -24.76 19.31
CA VAL A 468 10.12 -24.23 20.68
C VAL A 468 9.58 -25.19 21.74
N GLY A 469 8.40 -25.77 21.52
CA GLY A 469 7.82 -26.77 22.43
C GLY A 469 8.61 -28.08 22.50
N ILE A 470 9.30 -28.46 21.41
CA ILE A 470 10.16 -29.67 21.36
C ILE A 470 11.52 -29.39 22.01
N GLU A 471 12.14 -28.26 21.68
CA GLU A 471 13.48 -27.88 22.17
C GLU A 471 13.45 -27.38 23.61
N GLY A 472 12.28 -26.93 24.10
CA GLY A 472 12.10 -26.42 25.46
C GLY A 472 12.71 -25.03 25.67
N MET A 473 12.96 -24.28 24.59
CA MET A 473 13.51 -22.92 24.59
C MET A 473 13.22 -22.21 23.26
N GLY A 474 13.26 -20.88 23.25
CA GLY A 474 13.05 -20.07 22.05
C GLY A 474 12.22 -18.81 22.32
N TYR A 475 11.03 -18.73 21.71
CA TYR A 475 10.19 -17.53 21.70
C TYR A 475 8.69 -17.88 21.72
N LEU A 476 7.85 -16.89 22.04
CA LEU A 476 6.39 -16.92 21.87
C LEU A 476 5.95 -16.06 20.70
N GLU A 477 4.78 -16.34 20.13
CA GLU A 477 4.14 -15.57 19.05
C GLU A 477 2.79 -15.01 19.55
N ASP A 478 2.70 -13.70 19.79
CA ASP A 478 1.43 -13.04 20.10
C ASP A 478 0.69 -12.69 18.81
N ARG A 479 -0.46 -13.35 18.58
CA ARG A 479 -1.23 -13.24 17.32
C ARG A 479 -2.35 -12.20 17.37
N ARG A 480 -2.51 -11.56 18.53
CA ARG A 480 -3.56 -10.56 18.79
C ARG A 480 -3.30 -9.18 18.17
N PRO A 481 -2.07 -8.68 17.93
CA PRO A 481 -1.90 -7.36 17.34
C PRO A 481 -2.48 -7.27 15.92
N ALA A 482 -3.20 -6.19 15.62
CA ALA A 482 -3.68 -5.85 14.27
C ALA A 482 -2.56 -5.30 13.38
N SER A 483 -2.72 -5.38 12.05
CA SER A 483 -1.80 -4.80 11.07
C SER A 483 -1.52 -3.30 11.25
N ASN A 484 -2.44 -2.52 11.83
CA ASN A 484 -2.31 -1.08 12.07
C ASN A 484 -1.73 -0.70 13.44
N ILE A 485 -1.12 -1.64 14.18
CA ILE A 485 -0.51 -1.32 15.49
C ILE A 485 0.55 -0.23 15.40
N ASP A 486 0.77 0.49 16.50
CA ASP A 486 2.07 1.13 16.74
C ASP A 486 3.02 0.09 17.40
N PRO A 487 4.14 -0.28 16.76
CA PRO A 487 5.08 -1.24 17.33
C PRO A 487 5.68 -0.79 18.67
N TYR A 488 5.84 0.52 18.93
CA TYR A 488 6.37 0.98 20.22
C TYR A 488 5.41 0.66 21.36
N ARG A 489 4.10 0.84 21.14
CA ARG A 489 3.08 0.53 22.14
C ARG A 489 2.99 -0.97 22.40
N VAL A 490 3.02 -1.78 21.35
CA VAL A 490 2.93 -3.25 21.44
C VAL A 490 4.17 -3.84 22.12
N THR A 491 5.36 -3.46 21.69
CA THR A 491 6.60 -3.96 22.30
C THR A 491 6.73 -3.51 23.75
N SER A 492 6.39 -2.26 24.09
CA SER A 492 6.42 -1.75 25.47
C SER A 492 5.53 -2.56 26.39
N ILE A 493 4.26 -2.77 26.03
CA ILE A 493 3.32 -3.49 26.92
C ILE A 493 3.68 -4.98 27.07
N ILE A 494 4.29 -5.60 26.06
CA ILE A 494 4.80 -6.97 26.15
C ILE A 494 5.93 -7.05 27.18
N VAL A 495 6.90 -6.13 27.15
CA VAL A 495 8.00 -6.10 28.12
C VAL A 495 7.47 -5.81 29.52
N GLU A 496 6.66 -4.76 29.68
CA GLU A 496 6.08 -4.39 30.97
C GLU A 496 5.36 -5.58 31.61
N SER A 497 4.45 -6.23 30.86
CA SER A 497 3.70 -7.39 31.36
C SER A 497 4.59 -8.57 31.71
N THR A 498 5.65 -8.81 30.92
CA THR A 498 6.61 -9.90 31.17
C THR A 498 7.32 -9.73 32.52
N PHE A 499 7.68 -8.49 32.87
CA PHE A 499 8.46 -8.18 34.07
C PHE A 499 7.65 -7.65 35.26
N MET A 500 6.31 -7.68 35.18
CA MET A 500 5.48 -7.36 36.34
C MET A 500 5.82 -8.25 37.55
N PRO A 501 5.65 -7.75 38.79
CA PRO A 501 5.75 -8.59 39.99
C PRO A 501 4.83 -9.80 39.90
N ASP A 502 5.26 -10.92 40.49
CA ASP A 502 4.39 -12.09 40.64
C ASP A 502 3.29 -11.73 41.67
N VAL A 503 2.02 -12.00 41.31
CA VAL A 503 0.83 -11.70 42.13
C VAL A 503 0.58 -12.80 43.15
#